data_AF-A0A6G3SA62-F1
#
_entry.id   AF-A0A6G3SA62-F1
#
_cell.length_a   1.000
_cell.length_b   1.000
_cell.length_c   1.000
_cell.angle_alpha   90.00
_cell.angle_beta   90.00
_cell.angle_gamma   90.00
#
_symmetry.space_group_name_H-M   'P 1'
#
loop_
_entity.id
_entity.type
_entity.pdbx_description
1 polymer ?
#
loop_
_entity_poly.entity_id
_entity_poly.type
_entity_poly.pdbx_seq_one_letter_code
_entity_poly.pdbx_strand_id
1 'polypeptide(L)'
;MHDDRRIIEDRIRKLLDRVVRPALYSAARPLSLSAWFVEGEPVPVADALSAAYEPFQVGSTWGAPWCTTWMRASAEIPAAWAGRRVEAVFDLDFDLTKGPGGQAEGLVHDAAGSPVQGLHPYNRSVLLAESATGGDHVDLLIELAANPPITGSAGINTHYGSLETAGPDHLYRLRQAEIAVREDDVWHLVHDIEVLDELMHELPLGSSRRMEILHALRRAADAVDPADVAGTAAAARGR
;
A
#
# COMPACT_ATOMS: atom_id res chain seq x y z
N MET A 1 42.92 0.81 7.62
CA MET A 1 41.53 0.63 8.08
C MET A 1 40.65 0.92 6.88
N HIS A 2 40.01 -0.10 6.31
CA HIS A 2 39.15 0.08 5.14
C HIS A 2 37.83 0.75 5.55
N ASP A 3 37.40 1.72 4.75
CA ASP A 3 36.13 2.40 4.93
C ASP A 3 35.01 1.59 4.25
N ASP A 4 34.51 0.58 4.96
CA ASP A 4 33.45 -0.31 4.47
C ASP A 4 32.04 0.29 4.66
N ARG A 5 31.92 1.55 5.10
CA ARG A 5 30.64 2.18 5.47
C ARG A 5 29.61 2.10 4.35
N ARG A 6 30.01 2.49 3.13
CA ARG A 6 29.14 2.45 1.94
C ARG A 6 28.61 1.06 1.62
N ILE A 7 29.43 0.02 1.84
CA ILE A 7 29.03 -1.37 1.59
C ILE A 7 27.94 -1.78 2.59
N ILE A 8 28.09 -1.37 3.85
CA ILE A 8 27.12 -1.69 4.92
C ILE A 8 25.82 -0.91 4.71
N GLU A 9 25.90 0.39 4.42
CA GLU A 9 24.75 1.25 4.11
C GLU A 9 23.93 0.69 2.93
N ASP A 10 24.60 0.34 1.82
CA ASP A 10 23.92 -0.26 0.67
C ASP A 10 23.33 -1.63 0.99
N ARG A 11 23.95 -2.41 1.88
CA ARG A 11 23.42 -3.70 2.34
C ARG A 11 22.15 -3.51 3.17
N ILE A 12 22.12 -2.53 4.08
CA ILE A 12 20.96 -2.22 4.92
C ILE A 12 19.76 -1.84 4.04
N ARG A 13 19.97 -0.92 3.09
CA ARG A 13 18.91 -0.50 2.16
C ARG A 13 18.41 -1.66 1.29
N LYS A 14 19.30 -2.47 0.75
CA LYS A 14 18.91 -3.67 -0.02
C LYS A 14 18.12 -4.67 0.83
N LEU A 15 18.52 -4.89 2.08
CA LEU A 15 17.79 -5.76 3.00
C LEU A 15 16.37 -5.22 3.25
N LEU A 16 16.26 -3.93 3.55
CA LEU A 16 14.96 -3.28 3.78
C LEU A 16 14.04 -3.44 2.56
N ASP A 17 14.52 -3.04 1.37
CA ASP A 17 13.70 -2.97 0.17
C ASP A 17 13.38 -4.34 -0.44
N ARG A 18 14.30 -5.31 -0.33
CA ARG A 18 14.21 -6.59 -1.05
C ARG A 18 13.82 -7.77 -0.17
N VAL A 19 13.92 -7.64 1.16
CA VAL A 19 13.70 -8.75 2.09
C VAL A 19 12.67 -8.38 3.16
N VAL A 20 12.90 -7.30 3.91
CA VAL A 20 12.05 -6.97 5.06
C VAL A 20 10.69 -6.41 4.63
N ARG A 21 10.66 -5.36 3.79
CA ARG A 21 9.41 -4.75 3.33
C ARG A 21 8.51 -5.72 2.55
N PRO A 22 9.03 -6.57 1.64
CA PRO A 22 8.20 -7.58 0.97
C PRO A 22 7.55 -8.60 1.91
N ALA A 23 8.13 -8.84 3.09
CA ALA A 23 7.60 -9.75 4.10
C ALA A 23 6.58 -9.09 5.06
N LEU A 24 6.22 -7.82 4.83
CA LEU A 24 5.27 -7.07 5.66
C LEU A 24 3.92 -7.78 5.79
N TYR A 25 3.45 -8.36 4.70
CA TYR A 25 2.21 -9.12 4.63
C TYR A 25 2.52 -10.59 4.35
N SER A 26 1.89 -11.48 5.10
CA SER A 26 1.94 -12.91 4.88
C SER A 26 0.55 -13.47 4.58
N ALA A 27 0.50 -14.70 4.06
CA ALA A 27 -0.74 -15.42 3.82
C ALA A 27 -1.80 -14.58 3.06
N ALA A 28 -1.51 -14.08 1.87
CA ALA A 28 -2.49 -13.30 1.11
C ALA A 28 -3.62 -14.16 0.50
N ARG A 29 -4.83 -13.60 0.41
CA ARG A 29 -6.00 -14.18 -0.28
C ARG A 29 -6.70 -13.11 -1.11
N PRO A 30 -7.01 -13.37 -2.40
CA PRO A 30 -7.64 -12.38 -3.26
C PRO A 30 -9.04 -12.00 -2.74
N LEU A 31 -9.39 -10.73 -2.90
CA LEU A 31 -10.76 -10.25 -2.72
C LEU A 31 -11.60 -10.63 -3.95
N SER A 32 -12.88 -10.93 -3.73
CA SER A 32 -13.88 -10.99 -4.79
C SER A 32 -14.34 -9.58 -5.12
N LEU A 33 -14.21 -9.19 -6.39
CA LEU A 33 -14.39 -7.82 -6.84
C LEU A 33 -15.52 -7.69 -7.84
N SER A 34 -16.24 -6.59 -7.73
CA SER A 34 -17.15 -6.11 -8.77
C SER A 34 -17.06 -4.61 -8.85
N ALA A 35 -17.24 -4.04 -10.03
CA ALA A 35 -17.10 -2.61 -10.26
C ALA A 35 -18.33 -2.03 -10.96
N TRP A 36 -18.60 -0.76 -10.69
CA TRP A 36 -19.56 0.06 -11.38
C TRP A 36 -18.86 1.33 -11.85
N PHE A 37 -18.80 1.51 -13.17
CA PHE A 37 -18.21 2.69 -13.80
C PHE A 37 -19.27 3.79 -13.87
N VAL A 38 -19.01 4.92 -13.21
CA VAL A 38 -19.93 6.06 -13.20
C VAL A 38 -19.71 6.87 -14.48
N GLU A 39 -20.79 7.15 -15.19
CA GLU A 39 -20.77 8.08 -16.31
C GLU A 39 -20.86 9.52 -15.80
N GLY A 40 -19.90 10.37 -16.18
CA GLY A 40 -19.91 11.79 -15.84
C GLY A 40 -19.37 12.08 -14.44
N GLU A 41 -20.07 12.97 -13.72
CA GLU A 41 -19.65 13.46 -12.41
C GLU A 41 -19.83 12.39 -11.31
N PRO A 42 -19.05 12.46 -10.21
CA PRO A 42 -19.22 11.59 -9.05
C PRO A 42 -20.64 11.62 -8.49
N VAL A 43 -21.10 10.48 -8.00
CA VAL A 43 -22.44 10.30 -7.41
C VAL A 43 -22.37 10.05 -5.91
N PRO A 44 -23.40 10.39 -5.13
CA PRO A 44 -23.48 10.05 -3.72
C PRO A 44 -23.38 8.53 -3.46
N VAL A 45 -22.86 8.16 -2.29
CA VAL A 45 -22.72 6.75 -1.86
C VAL A 45 -24.03 5.97 -1.87
N ALA A 46 -25.18 6.63 -1.66
CA ALA A 46 -26.49 5.98 -1.71
C ALA A 46 -26.78 5.37 -3.10
N ASP A 47 -26.37 6.05 -4.17
CA ASP A 47 -26.54 5.55 -5.53
C ASP A 47 -25.63 4.34 -5.74
N ALA A 48 -24.38 4.43 -5.30
CA ALA A 48 -23.41 3.32 -5.34
C ALA A 48 -23.84 2.08 -4.55
N LEU A 49 -24.57 2.24 -3.44
CA LEU A 49 -25.13 1.11 -2.68
C LEU A 49 -26.24 0.39 -3.45
N SER A 50 -26.95 1.08 -4.33
CA SER A 50 -28.07 0.55 -5.12
C SER A 50 -27.73 0.16 -6.56
N ALA A 51 -26.54 0.54 -7.04
CA ALA A 51 -26.12 0.33 -8.41
C ALA A 51 -25.94 -1.15 -8.79
N ALA A 52 -25.94 -1.41 -10.10
CA ALA A 52 -25.64 -2.72 -10.66
C ALA A 52 -24.13 -2.84 -10.91
N TYR A 53 -23.47 -3.75 -10.19
CA TYR A 53 -22.04 -4.00 -10.33
C TYR A 53 -21.78 -5.16 -11.26
N GLU A 54 -20.73 -5.03 -12.07
CA GLU A 54 -20.25 -6.07 -12.98
C GLU A 54 -18.98 -6.75 -12.42
N PRO A 55 -18.70 -8.01 -12.79
CA PRO A 55 -17.49 -8.70 -12.36
C PRO A 55 -16.21 -7.90 -12.66
N PHE A 56 -15.33 -7.80 -11.68
CA PHE A 56 -14.04 -7.09 -11.80
C PHE A 56 -12.92 -7.98 -11.25
N GLN A 57 -11.68 -7.72 -11.65
CA GLN A 57 -10.54 -8.54 -11.22
C GLN A 57 -9.25 -7.73 -11.24
N VAL A 58 -8.27 -8.17 -10.44
CA VAL A 58 -6.89 -7.68 -10.54
C VAL A 58 -6.38 -7.89 -11.96
N GLY A 59 -5.75 -6.86 -12.53
CA GLY A 59 -5.30 -6.81 -13.91
C GLY A 59 -6.25 -6.09 -14.87
N SER A 60 -7.52 -5.88 -14.48
CA SER A 60 -8.45 -5.06 -15.25
C SER A 60 -8.04 -3.59 -15.27
N THR A 61 -8.26 -2.92 -16.41
CA THR A 61 -8.09 -1.46 -16.51
C THR A 61 -9.35 -0.74 -16.03
N TRP A 62 -9.20 0.47 -15.51
CA TRP A 62 -10.30 1.28 -15.00
C TRP A 62 -9.98 2.77 -15.06
N GLY A 63 -11.00 3.59 -14.86
CA GLY A 63 -10.86 5.03 -14.65
C GLY A 63 -10.51 5.80 -15.91
N ALA A 64 -11.52 6.13 -16.71
CA ALA A 64 -11.39 7.23 -17.67
C ALA A 64 -11.02 8.53 -16.91
N PRO A 65 -10.33 9.50 -17.53
CA PRO A 65 -9.83 10.67 -16.83
C PRO A 65 -10.93 11.43 -16.09
N TRP A 66 -10.69 11.71 -14.80
CA TRP A 66 -11.61 12.36 -13.87
C TRP A 66 -12.88 11.58 -13.52
N CYS A 67 -13.04 10.36 -14.03
CA CYS A 67 -14.20 9.55 -13.72
C CYS A 67 -14.08 8.86 -12.36
N THR A 68 -15.23 8.54 -11.81
CA THR A 68 -15.38 7.72 -10.60
C THR A 68 -15.69 6.28 -10.98
N THR A 69 -15.06 5.33 -10.30
CA THR A 69 -15.43 3.91 -10.36
C THR A 69 -15.71 3.44 -8.95
N TRP A 70 -16.91 2.90 -8.70
CA TRP A 70 -17.19 2.25 -7.43
C TRP A 70 -16.79 0.79 -7.52
N MET A 71 -16.07 0.28 -6.53
CA MET A 71 -15.65 -1.11 -6.42
C MET A 71 -16.20 -1.72 -5.13
N ARG A 72 -16.89 -2.85 -5.24
CA ARG A 72 -17.16 -3.71 -4.08
C ARG A 72 -16.06 -4.75 -3.97
N ALA A 73 -15.58 -4.94 -2.75
CA ALA A 73 -14.56 -5.92 -2.44
C ALA A 73 -14.99 -6.74 -1.24
N SER A 74 -15.08 -8.06 -1.42
CA SER A 74 -15.54 -8.98 -0.37
C SER A 74 -14.63 -10.20 -0.22
N ALA A 75 -14.59 -10.74 0.98
CA ALA A 75 -13.91 -11.99 1.30
C ALA A 75 -14.45 -12.57 2.62
N GLU A 76 -14.00 -13.77 2.95
CA GLU A 76 -14.12 -14.36 4.27
C GLU A 76 -12.72 -14.47 4.87
N ILE A 77 -12.52 -13.99 6.09
CA ILE A 77 -11.25 -14.15 6.80
C ILE A 77 -11.09 -15.62 7.19
N PRO A 78 -10.05 -16.33 6.73
CA PRO A 78 -9.89 -17.75 7.06
C PRO A 78 -9.81 -18.01 8.57
N ALA A 79 -10.44 -19.10 9.03
CA ALA A 79 -10.35 -19.54 10.43
C ALA A 79 -8.90 -19.74 10.92
N ALA A 80 -7.99 -20.10 10.02
CA ALA A 80 -6.56 -20.25 10.32
C ALA A 80 -5.86 -18.93 10.71
N TRP A 81 -6.50 -17.78 10.51
CA TRP A 81 -5.97 -16.46 10.89
C TRP A 81 -6.51 -15.95 12.23
N ALA A 82 -7.24 -16.79 12.98
CA ALA A 82 -7.70 -16.44 14.31
C ALA A 82 -6.54 -15.93 15.19
N GLY A 83 -6.75 -14.80 15.87
CA GLY A 83 -5.74 -14.14 16.70
C GLY A 83 -4.76 -13.24 15.95
N ARG A 84 -4.77 -13.22 14.61
CA ARG A 84 -3.84 -12.41 13.79
C ARG A 84 -4.47 -11.07 13.40
N ARG A 85 -3.61 -10.07 13.19
CA ARG A 85 -3.99 -8.79 12.57
C ARG A 85 -4.20 -9.00 11.07
N VAL A 86 -5.35 -8.57 10.55
CA VAL A 86 -5.73 -8.77 9.14
C VAL A 86 -6.08 -7.43 8.51
N GLU A 87 -5.54 -7.20 7.31
CA GLU A 87 -5.77 -5.99 6.54
C GLU A 87 -6.18 -6.33 5.10
N ALA A 88 -7.03 -5.51 4.49
CA ALA A 88 -7.20 -5.48 3.04
C ALA A 88 -6.11 -4.60 2.44
N VAL A 89 -5.44 -5.05 1.38
CA VAL A 89 -4.32 -4.35 0.74
C VAL A 89 -4.64 -4.09 -0.72
N PHE A 90 -4.45 -2.84 -1.14
CA PHE A 90 -4.77 -2.37 -2.48
C PHE A 90 -3.56 -1.76 -3.17
N ASP A 91 -3.55 -1.91 -4.50
CA ASP A 91 -2.68 -1.17 -5.40
C ASP A 91 -3.48 -0.76 -6.62
N LEU A 92 -3.80 0.52 -6.67
CA LEU A 92 -4.64 1.11 -7.71
C LEU A 92 -3.83 1.52 -8.96
N ASP A 93 -2.62 0.94 -9.14
CA ASP A 93 -1.58 1.38 -10.10
C ASP A 93 -0.83 2.63 -9.59
N PHE A 94 -0.50 2.64 -8.30
CA PHE A 94 0.13 3.79 -7.67
C PHE A 94 1.55 4.04 -8.19
N ASP A 95 1.83 5.27 -8.60
CA ASP A 95 3.16 5.77 -8.93
C ASP A 95 3.82 6.39 -7.69
N LEU A 96 4.67 5.60 -7.03
CA LEU A 96 5.40 6.02 -5.82
C LEU A 96 6.37 7.19 -6.06
N THR A 97 6.75 7.46 -7.32
CA THR A 97 7.69 8.55 -7.64
C THR A 97 7.04 9.93 -7.64
N LYS A 98 5.70 9.98 -7.67
CA LYS A 98 4.92 11.23 -7.69
C LYS A 98 4.34 11.65 -6.34
N GLY A 99 4.29 10.72 -5.38
CA GLY A 99 3.63 10.95 -4.09
C GLY A 99 2.11 11.04 -4.21
N PRO A 100 1.37 11.35 -3.13
CA PRO A 100 -0.08 11.48 -3.16
C PRO A 100 -0.54 12.69 -4.00
N GLY A 101 -1.73 12.61 -4.59
CA GLY A 101 -2.32 13.65 -5.43
C GLY A 101 -1.99 13.52 -6.92
N GLY A 102 -2.95 13.88 -7.78
CA GLY A 102 -2.77 13.88 -9.24
C GLY A 102 -2.53 12.49 -9.86
N GLN A 103 -3.01 11.45 -9.17
CA GLN A 103 -3.03 10.06 -9.63
C GLN A 103 -4.24 9.31 -9.05
N ALA A 104 -4.30 7.99 -9.23
CA ALA A 104 -5.35 7.16 -8.64
C ALA A 104 -5.46 7.38 -7.13
N GLU A 105 -6.69 7.55 -6.65
CA GLU A 105 -7.03 7.67 -5.24
C GLU A 105 -8.27 6.82 -4.95
N GLY A 106 -8.49 6.48 -3.68
CA GLY A 106 -9.70 5.77 -3.26
C GLY A 106 -10.26 6.30 -1.94
N LEU A 107 -11.56 6.17 -1.74
CA LEU A 107 -12.22 6.36 -0.45
C LEU A 107 -12.97 5.08 -0.08
N VAL A 108 -12.51 4.44 0.99
CA VAL A 108 -13.10 3.19 1.50
C VAL A 108 -14.26 3.54 2.40
N HIS A 109 -15.38 2.87 2.16
CA HIS A 109 -16.58 2.87 2.96
C HIS A 109 -16.84 1.46 3.49
N ASP A 110 -17.51 1.37 4.65
CA ASP A 110 -18.06 0.11 5.13
C ASP A 110 -19.29 -0.31 4.30
N ALA A 111 -19.84 -1.49 4.62
CA ALA A 111 -21.03 -2.03 3.95
C ALA A 111 -22.29 -1.14 4.08
N ALA A 112 -22.31 -0.22 5.06
CA ALA A 112 -23.39 0.76 5.23
C ALA A 112 -23.14 2.06 4.45
N GLY A 113 -22.02 2.18 3.74
CA GLY A 113 -21.63 3.37 3.00
C GLY A 113 -21.04 4.48 3.88
N SER A 114 -20.65 4.18 5.13
CA SER A 114 -19.98 5.16 5.99
C SER A 114 -18.49 5.22 5.65
N PRO A 115 -17.90 6.42 5.47
CA PRO A 115 -16.49 6.55 5.10
C PRO A 115 -15.59 6.07 6.25
N VAL A 116 -14.58 5.27 5.91
CA VAL A 116 -13.60 4.68 6.83
C VAL A 116 -12.25 5.37 6.68
N GLN A 117 -11.69 5.37 5.47
CA GLN A 117 -10.40 6.02 5.19
C GLN A 117 -10.10 6.17 3.69
N GLY A 118 -9.15 7.04 3.34
CA GLY A 118 -8.65 7.19 1.99
C GLY A 118 -7.51 6.22 1.64
N LEU A 119 -7.40 5.88 0.36
CA LEU A 119 -6.31 5.11 -0.25
C LEU A 119 -5.48 6.02 -1.16
N HIS A 120 -4.16 5.95 -1.00
CA HIS A 120 -3.19 6.64 -1.84
C HIS A 120 -1.85 5.87 -1.78
N PRO A 121 -0.81 6.25 -2.55
CA PRO A 121 0.43 5.47 -2.66
C PRO A 121 1.12 5.13 -1.32
N TYR A 122 0.89 5.92 -0.28
CA TYR A 122 1.46 5.74 1.07
C TYR A 122 0.44 5.32 2.13
N ASN A 123 -0.84 5.16 1.77
CA ASN A 123 -1.85 4.53 2.62
C ASN A 123 -2.62 3.52 1.77
N ARG A 124 -2.15 2.27 1.79
CA ARG A 124 -2.57 1.22 0.85
C ARG A 124 -3.38 0.09 1.49
N SER A 125 -3.54 0.12 2.80
CA SER A 125 -4.21 -0.97 3.53
C SER A 125 -5.33 -0.48 4.42
N VAL A 126 -6.29 -1.37 4.67
CA VAL A 126 -7.46 -1.18 5.52
C VAL A 126 -7.48 -2.22 6.61
N LEU A 127 -7.47 -1.76 7.86
CA LEU A 127 -7.64 -2.63 9.00
C LEU A 127 -9.01 -3.30 8.95
N LEU A 128 -9.01 -4.63 8.91
CA LEU A 128 -10.22 -5.43 8.99
C LEU A 128 -10.42 -5.98 10.40
N ALA A 129 -9.33 -6.45 11.01
CA ALA A 129 -9.34 -6.93 12.39
C ALA A 129 -7.97 -6.73 13.04
N GLU A 130 -7.95 -6.15 14.25
CA GLU A 130 -6.76 -6.16 15.12
C GLU A 130 -6.39 -7.58 15.55
N SER A 131 -7.41 -8.39 15.82
CA SER A 131 -7.29 -9.79 16.14
C SER A 131 -8.50 -10.51 15.56
N ALA A 132 -8.30 -11.21 14.44
CA ALA A 132 -9.40 -11.88 13.74
C ALA A 132 -10.00 -12.99 14.59
N THR A 133 -11.33 -13.18 14.51
CA THR A 133 -11.97 -14.36 15.11
C THR A 133 -11.92 -15.56 14.16
N GLY A 134 -11.95 -15.28 12.86
CA GLY A 134 -11.96 -16.28 11.80
C GLY A 134 -13.38 -16.63 11.36
N GLY A 135 -13.63 -16.64 10.06
CA GLY A 135 -14.97 -16.72 9.46
C GLY A 135 -15.67 -15.36 9.34
N ASP A 136 -15.02 -14.28 9.77
CA ASP A 136 -15.55 -12.92 9.65
C ASP A 136 -15.70 -12.53 8.17
N HIS A 137 -16.86 -11.99 7.81
CA HIS A 137 -17.11 -11.51 6.46
C HIS A 137 -16.56 -10.09 6.28
N VAL A 138 -15.89 -9.86 5.16
CA VAL A 138 -15.38 -8.57 4.74
C VAL A 138 -16.27 -8.08 3.60
N ASP A 139 -16.80 -6.87 3.73
CA ASP A 139 -17.55 -6.19 2.68
C ASP A 139 -17.18 -4.70 2.71
N LEU A 140 -16.44 -4.28 1.68
CA LEU A 140 -15.94 -2.92 1.50
C LEU A 140 -16.51 -2.33 0.23
N LEU A 141 -16.91 -1.07 0.30
CA LEU A 141 -17.30 -0.26 -0.84
C LEU A 141 -16.25 0.83 -1.05
N ILE A 142 -15.55 0.82 -2.18
CA ILE A 142 -14.46 1.75 -2.47
C ILE A 142 -14.85 2.67 -3.62
N GLU A 143 -14.87 3.97 -3.38
CA GLU A 143 -14.97 5.01 -4.41
C GLU A 143 -13.59 5.27 -4.98
N LEU A 144 -13.34 4.96 -6.25
CA LEU A 144 -12.05 5.14 -6.91
C LEU A 144 -12.09 6.38 -7.80
N ALA A 145 -11.12 7.28 -7.63
CA ALA A 145 -10.97 8.49 -8.43
C ALA A 145 -9.80 8.35 -9.41
N ALA A 146 -10.06 8.58 -10.70
CA ALA A 146 -9.07 8.43 -11.75
C ALA A 146 -8.44 9.77 -12.17
N ASN A 147 -7.55 10.32 -11.36
CA ASN A 147 -6.97 11.64 -11.62
C ASN A 147 -5.78 11.60 -12.60
N PRO A 148 -5.89 12.12 -13.83
CA PRO A 148 -4.80 12.05 -14.80
C PRO A 148 -3.53 12.77 -14.34
N PRO A 149 -2.34 12.22 -14.65
CA PRO A 149 -1.07 12.84 -14.29
C PRO A 149 -0.75 14.01 -15.22
N ILE A 150 -1.18 15.21 -14.84
CA ILE A 150 -0.92 16.46 -15.56
C ILE A 150 0.31 17.16 -15.00
N THR A 151 1.30 17.43 -15.86
CA THR A 151 2.45 18.28 -15.51
C THR A 151 2.35 19.60 -16.28
N GLY A 152 1.49 20.50 -15.79
CA GLY A 152 1.13 21.73 -16.48
C GLY A 152 2.33 22.64 -16.81
N SER A 153 3.30 22.75 -15.90
CA SER A 153 4.53 23.53 -16.11
C SER A 153 5.40 23.03 -17.26
N ALA A 154 5.29 21.76 -17.61
CA ALA A 154 6.03 21.12 -18.70
C ALA A 154 5.17 20.93 -19.97
N GLY A 155 3.90 21.33 -19.96
CA GLY A 155 2.96 21.10 -21.07
C GLY A 155 2.65 19.62 -21.32
N ILE A 156 2.93 18.73 -20.36
CA ILE A 156 2.72 17.29 -20.51
C ILE A 156 1.29 16.95 -20.09
N ASN A 157 0.61 16.16 -20.92
CA ASN A 157 -0.75 15.65 -20.65
C ASN A 157 -1.81 16.74 -20.42
N THR A 158 -1.60 17.96 -20.92
CA THR A 158 -2.52 19.10 -20.73
C THR A 158 -3.88 18.92 -21.41
N HIS A 159 -4.00 17.99 -22.36
CA HIS A 159 -5.29 17.61 -22.95
C HIS A 159 -6.25 16.98 -21.93
N TYR A 160 -5.76 16.45 -20.81
CA TYR A 160 -6.63 16.05 -19.71
C TYR A 160 -7.20 17.24 -18.92
N GLY A 161 -6.79 18.48 -19.17
CA GLY A 161 -7.26 19.65 -18.41
C GLY A 161 -8.73 20.03 -18.62
N SER A 162 -9.43 19.42 -19.59
CA SER A 162 -10.87 19.57 -19.82
C SER A 162 -11.49 18.21 -20.12
N LEU A 163 -12.72 17.97 -19.64
CA LEU A 163 -13.51 16.77 -19.95
C LEU A 163 -13.71 16.58 -21.46
N GLU A 164 -13.81 17.69 -22.21
CA GLU A 164 -14.03 17.69 -23.66
C GLU A 164 -12.84 17.12 -24.44
N THR A 165 -11.64 17.20 -23.88
CA THR A 165 -10.37 16.81 -24.53
C THR A 165 -9.71 15.60 -23.90
N ALA A 166 -10.19 15.15 -22.74
CA ALA A 166 -9.56 14.10 -21.96
C ALA A 166 -9.68 12.70 -22.60
N GLY A 167 -10.73 12.46 -23.38
CA GLY A 167 -11.01 11.16 -23.98
C GLY A 167 -11.48 10.11 -22.98
N PRO A 168 -11.86 8.91 -23.45
CA PRO A 168 -12.48 7.87 -22.61
C PRO A 168 -11.51 6.78 -22.13
N ASP A 169 -10.24 6.83 -22.53
CA ASP A 169 -9.31 5.73 -22.30
C ASP A 169 -8.99 5.56 -20.81
N HIS A 170 -9.06 4.33 -20.32
CA HIS A 170 -8.72 4.00 -18.93
C HIS A 170 -7.26 4.33 -18.61
N LEU A 171 -7.05 5.04 -17.50
CA LEU A 171 -5.73 5.49 -17.04
C LEU A 171 -4.99 4.45 -16.22
N TYR A 172 -5.71 3.59 -15.51
CA TYR A 172 -5.15 2.75 -14.46
C TYR A 172 -5.42 1.27 -14.67
N ARG A 173 -4.61 0.44 -14.02
CA ARG A 173 -4.83 -1.01 -13.91
C ARG A 173 -4.79 -1.43 -12.45
N LEU A 174 -5.83 -2.09 -11.96
CA LEU A 174 -5.81 -2.63 -10.59
C LEU A 174 -4.67 -3.66 -10.46
N ARG A 175 -3.68 -3.38 -9.62
CA ARG A 175 -2.48 -4.22 -9.46
C ARG A 175 -2.59 -5.19 -8.29
N GLN A 176 -3.35 -4.84 -7.25
CA GLN A 176 -3.50 -5.64 -6.04
C GLN A 176 -4.84 -5.33 -5.37
N ALA A 177 -5.51 -6.37 -4.89
CA ALA A 177 -6.70 -6.30 -4.06
C ALA A 177 -6.87 -7.65 -3.35
N GLU A 178 -6.44 -7.71 -2.10
CA GLU A 178 -6.40 -8.94 -1.32
C GLU A 178 -6.57 -8.66 0.17
N ILE A 179 -6.96 -9.66 0.94
CA ILE A 179 -6.77 -9.67 2.39
C ILE A 179 -5.48 -10.39 2.72
N ALA A 180 -4.75 -9.91 3.73
CA ALA A 180 -3.50 -10.52 4.16
C ALA A 180 -3.31 -10.38 5.67
N VAL A 181 -2.50 -11.27 6.23
CA VAL A 181 -2.04 -11.15 7.61
C VAL A 181 -0.95 -10.10 7.68
N ARG A 182 -1.14 -9.12 8.55
CA ARG A 182 -0.12 -8.12 8.85
C ARG A 182 0.82 -8.71 9.93
N GLU A 183 2.11 -8.86 9.62
CA GLU A 183 3.15 -9.40 10.53
C GLU A 183 3.79 -8.37 11.51
N ASP A 184 3.11 -7.94 12.58
CA ASP A 184 3.46 -6.81 13.49
C ASP A 184 4.95 -6.51 13.76
N ASP A 185 5.79 -7.49 14.04
CA ASP A 185 7.22 -7.25 14.23
C ASP A 185 7.96 -6.81 12.96
N VAL A 186 7.52 -7.21 11.77
CA VAL A 186 8.13 -6.82 10.49
C VAL A 186 7.94 -5.32 10.19
N TRP A 187 6.77 -4.73 10.42
CA TRP A 187 6.53 -3.28 10.24
C TRP A 187 7.28 -2.49 11.28
N HIS A 188 7.31 -2.96 12.53
CA HIS A 188 8.14 -2.28 13.50
C HIS A 188 9.61 -2.32 13.06
N LEU A 189 10.10 -3.46 12.55
CA LEU A 189 11.45 -3.55 12.01
C LEU A 189 11.67 -2.65 10.78
N VAL A 190 10.71 -2.53 9.87
CA VAL A 190 10.74 -1.57 8.74
C VAL A 190 10.97 -0.17 9.27
N HIS A 191 10.15 0.28 10.23
CA HIS A 191 10.24 1.64 10.80
C HIS A 191 11.52 1.84 11.61
N ASP A 192 11.93 0.83 12.40
CA ASP A 192 13.18 0.85 13.17
C ASP A 192 14.38 1.05 12.22
N ILE A 193 14.41 0.35 11.08
CA ILE A 193 15.48 0.48 10.08
C ILE A 193 15.40 1.83 9.36
N GLU A 194 14.23 2.23 8.86
CA GLU A 194 14.05 3.48 8.11
C GLU A 194 14.48 4.70 8.92
N VAL A 195 13.94 4.85 10.13
CA VAL A 195 14.23 6.01 10.99
C VAL A 195 15.70 6.07 11.36
N LEU A 196 16.31 4.93 11.66
CA LEU A 196 17.73 4.87 12.01
C LEU A 196 18.63 5.12 10.79
N ASP A 197 18.29 4.59 9.62
CA ASP A 197 19.06 4.81 8.39
C ASP A 197 19.01 6.28 7.97
N GLU A 198 17.83 6.91 7.97
CA GLU A 198 17.66 8.34 7.68
C GLU A 198 18.44 9.20 8.67
N LEU A 199 18.28 8.95 9.98
CA LEU A 199 19.03 9.68 11.02
C LEU A 199 20.55 9.52 10.84
N MET A 200 21.03 8.33 10.52
CA MET A 200 22.45 8.06 10.29
C MET A 200 23.02 8.90 9.13
N HIS A 201 22.23 9.12 8.07
CA HIS A 201 22.63 9.92 6.91
C HIS A 201 22.64 11.43 7.19
N GLU A 202 21.80 11.90 8.11
CA GLU A 202 21.79 13.31 8.55
C GLU A 202 22.92 13.64 9.55
N LEU A 203 23.51 12.63 10.20
CA LEU A 203 24.57 12.84 11.19
C LEU A 203 25.95 13.06 10.54
N PRO A 204 26.84 13.89 11.14
CA PRO A 204 28.21 14.06 10.66
C PRO A 204 28.96 12.73 10.58
N LEU A 205 29.76 12.56 9.52
CA LEU A 205 30.51 11.31 9.27
C LEU A 205 31.45 10.88 10.41
N GLY A 206 31.93 11.82 11.23
CA GLY A 206 32.80 11.55 12.39
C GLY A 206 32.06 11.39 13.72
N SER A 207 30.73 11.43 13.72
CA SER A 207 29.91 11.32 14.94
C SER A 207 29.94 9.90 15.50
N SER A 208 30.13 9.76 16.82
CA SER A 208 30.01 8.47 17.51
C SER A 208 28.62 7.86 17.34
N ARG A 209 27.57 8.70 17.40
CA ARG A 209 26.18 8.26 17.25
C ARG A 209 25.93 7.62 15.88
N ARG A 210 26.52 8.18 14.82
CA ARG A 210 26.41 7.60 13.46
C ARG A 210 26.98 6.19 13.43
N MET A 211 28.14 5.99 14.05
CA MET A 211 28.81 4.69 14.10
C MET A 211 28.02 3.68 14.96
N GLU A 212 27.44 4.12 16.08
CA GLU A 212 26.54 3.29 16.90
C GLU A 212 25.34 2.78 16.10
N ILE A 213 24.68 3.67 15.34
CA ILE A 213 23.54 3.33 14.50
C ILE A 213 23.95 2.34 13.40
N LEU A 214 25.03 2.62 12.68
CA LEU A 214 25.55 1.71 11.64
C LEU A 214 25.82 0.31 12.20
N HIS A 215 26.40 0.22 13.40
CA HIS A 215 26.65 -1.05 14.06
C HIS A 215 25.37 -1.75 14.52
N ALA A 216 24.38 -1.02 15.03
CA ALA A 216 23.07 -1.58 15.40
C ALA A 216 22.33 -2.13 14.17
N LEU A 217 22.21 -1.33 13.11
CA LEU A 217 21.59 -1.74 11.85
C LEU A 217 22.28 -2.95 11.23
N ARG A 218 23.62 -3.02 11.30
CA ARG A 218 24.36 -4.21 10.87
C ARG A 218 23.99 -5.45 11.70
N ARG A 219 23.90 -5.35 13.03
CA ARG A 219 23.53 -6.49 13.88
C ARG A 219 22.08 -6.92 13.66
N ALA A 220 21.16 -5.98 13.48
CA ALA A 220 19.78 -6.26 13.12
C ALA A 220 19.72 -6.99 11.77
N ALA A 221 20.46 -6.49 10.77
CA ALA A 221 20.56 -7.10 9.44
C ALA A 221 21.13 -8.54 9.47
N ASP A 222 22.10 -8.81 10.34
CA ASP A 222 22.67 -10.15 10.52
C ASP A 222 21.72 -11.11 11.29
N ALA A 223 20.71 -10.56 11.98
CA ALA A 223 19.72 -11.34 12.74
C ALA A 223 18.44 -11.65 11.96
N VAL A 224 18.21 -11.01 10.80
CA VAL A 224 17.11 -11.35 9.89
C VAL A 224 17.48 -12.59 9.09
N ASP A 225 16.65 -13.63 9.18
CA ASP A 225 16.68 -14.75 8.24
C ASP A 225 15.83 -14.40 7.01
N PRO A 226 16.39 -14.28 5.79
CA PRO A 226 15.61 -14.00 4.60
C PRO A 226 14.56 -15.06 4.26
N ALA A 227 14.72 -16.30 4.77
CA ALA A 227 13.74 -17.37 4.59
C ALA A 227 12.61 -17.35 5.62
N ASP A 228 12.79 -16.64 6.75
CA ASP A 228 11.81 -16.52 7.83
C ASP A 228 11.88 -15.13 8.48
N VAL A 229 11.57 -14.10 7.69
CA VAL A 229 11.64 -12.71 8.15
C VAL A 229 10.65 -12.47 9.30
N ALA A 230 9.43 -12.98 9.19
CA ALA A 230 8.40 -12.81 10.21
C ALA A 230 8.82 -13.46 11.55
N GLY A 231 9.38 -14.68 11.53
CA GLY A 231 9.84 -15.38 12.73
C GLY A 231 11.09 -14.76 13.37
N THR A 232 11.90 -14.02 12.60
CA THR A 232 13.16 -13.42 13.08
C THR A 232 13.10 -11.91 13.33
N ALA A 233 12.04 -11.22 12.91
CA ALA A 233 11.93 -9.77 13.02
C ALA A 233 12.04 -9.26 14.46
N ALA A 234 11.36 -9.89 15.42
CA ALA A 234 11.45 -9.51 16.83
C ALA A 234 12.89 -9.60 17.37
N ALA A 235 13.62 -10.65 17.00
CA ALA A 235 15.01 -10.84 17.40
C ALA A 235 15.94 -9.83 16.75
N ALA A 236 15.68 -9.42 15.50
CA ALA A 236 16.41 -8.36 14.81
C ALA A 236 16.19 -6.99 15.45
N ARG A 237 14.96 -6.67 15.86
CA ARG A 237 14.62 -5.43 16.58
C ARG A 237 15.32 -5.29 17.92
N GLY A 238 15.60 -6.41 18.60
CA GLY A 238 16.31 -6.43 19.88
C GLY A 238 17.84 -6.24 19.81
N ARG A 239 18.41 -5.91 18.65
CA ARG A 239 19.87 -5.85 18.42
C ARG A 239 20.53 -4.49 18.58
#